data_AF-W7BC48-F1
#
_entry.id   AF-W7BC48-F1
#
_cell.length_a   1.000
_cell.length_b   1.000
_cell.length_c   1.000
_cell.angle_alpha   90.00
_cell.angle_beta   90.00
_cell.angle_gamma   90.00
#
_symmetry.space_group_name_H-M   'P 1'
#
loop_
_entity.id
_entity.type
_entity.pdbx_description
1 polymer ?
#
loop_
_entity_poly.entity_id
_entity_poly.type
_entity_poly.pdbx_seq_one_letter_code
_entity_poly.pdbx_strand_id
1 'polypeptide(L)'
;MFGLKVKMGELEFKRNKLFMTFDIKKSFGKSYEYAYYIYQDDQITERIWYQDAQANMRFSVMPIYSGSYQIRLFIKENGEIIFNELSNLLWIDAIHKKTN
;
A
#
# COMPACT_ATOMS: atom_id res chain seq x y z
N MET A 1 15.81 -22.07 -3.58
CA MET A 1 15.28 -20.86 -4.26
C MET A 1 14.12 -20.35 -3.42
N PHE A 2 14.35 -19.40 -2.52
CA PHE A 2 13.30 -18.86 -1.64
C PHE A 2 12.45 -17.88 -2.46
N GLY A 3 11.27 -18.32 -2.90
CA GLY A 3 10.31 -17.42 -3.54
C GLY A 3 9.86 -16.35 -2.54
N LEU A 4 9.74 -15.10 -3.00
CA LEU A 4 9.18 -14.00 -2.23
C LEU A 4 7.83 -14.41 -1.62
N LYS A 5 7.71 -14.32 -0.29
CA LYS A 5 6.46 -14.63 0.45
C LYS A 5 5.36 -13.61 0.17
N VAL A 6 5.73 -12.42 -0.27
CA VAL A 6 4.83 -11.30 -0.51
C VAL A 6 5.02 -10.83 -1.94
N LYS A 7 3.91 -10.65 -2.68
CA LYS A 7 3.88 -10.05 -4.00
C LYS A 7 3.07 -8.78 -3.93
N MET A 8 3.73 -7.64 -4.06
CA MET A 8 3.08 -6.34 -4.11
C MET A 8 2.72 -5.99 -5.55
N GLY A 9 1.49 -5.53 -5.78
CA GLY A 9 1.04 -5.01 -7.06
C GLY A 9 1.48 -3.56 -7.29
N GLU A 10 1.34 -3.09 -8.51
CA GLU A 10 1.59 -1.69 -8.85
C GLU A 10 0.51 -0.79 -8.23
N LEU A 11 0.92 0.40 -7.81
CA LEU A 11 0.03 1.49 -7.45
C LEU A 11 -0.63 2.03 -8.72
N GLU A 12 -1.95 1.99 -8.75
CA GLU A 12 -2.74 2.45 -9.89
C GLU A 12 -3.69 3.58 -9.47
N PHE A 13 -3.90 4.57 -10.35
CA PHE A 13 -4.92 5.60 -10.17
C PHE A 13 -6.09 5.35 -11.13
N LYS A 14 -7.27 5.04 -10.59
CA LYS A 14 -8.50 4.79 -11.36
C LYS A 14 -9.69 5.34 -10.59
N ARG A 15 -10.73 5.84 -11.26
CA ARG A 15 -11.98 6.32 -10.62
C ARG A 15 -11.74 7.29 -9.45
N ASN A 16 -10.79 8.23 -9.60
CA ASN A 16 -10.38 9.20 -8.57
C ASN A 16 -9.88 8.58 -7.25
N LYS A 17 -9.34 7.36 -7.31
CA LYS A 17 -8.74 6.67 -6.16
C LYS A 17 -7.44 5.99 -6.57
N LEU A 18 -6.51 5.99 -5.65
CA LEU A 18 -5.33 5.14 -5.69
C LEU A 18 -5.76 3.73 -5.25
N PHE A 19 -5.30 2.71 -5.98
CA PHE A 19 -5.54 1.32 -5.68
C PHE A 19 -4.23 0.59 -5.54
N MET A 20 -4.17 -0.27 -4.53
CA MET A 20 -3.04 -1.15 -4.29
C MET A 20 -3.54 -2.53 -3.92
N THR A 21 -2.85 -3.54 -4.43
CA THR A 21 -3.05 -4.94 -4.07
C THR A 21 -1.74 -5.55 -3.59
N PHE A 22 -1.84 -6.54 -2.72
CA PHE A 22 -0.71 -7.41 -2.43
C PHE A 22 -1.20 -8.80 -2.03
N ASP A 23 -0.40 -9.80 -2.35
CA ASP A 23 -0.65 -11.19 -2.04
C ASP A 23 0.41 -11.69 -1.06
N ILE A 24 -0.02 -12.47 -0.07
CA ILE A 24 0.83 -13.13 0.91
C ILE A 24 0.66 -14.64 0.76
N LYS A 25 1.76 -15.34 0.50
CA LYS A 25 1.82 -16.79 0.58
C LYS A 25 1.82 -17.23 2.04
N LYS A 26 0.63 -17.32 2.62
CA LYS A 26 0.43 -17.70 4.02
C LYS A 26 0.90 -19.12 4.30
N SER A 27 1.58 -19.29 5.43
CA SER A 27 1.93 -20.60 5.99
C SER A 27 0.99 -20.99 7.12
N PHE A 28 0.65 -22.28 7.23
CA PHE A 28 -0.21 -22.78 8.31
C PHE A 28 0.43 -22.52 9.68
N GLY A 29 -0.36 -22.07 10.66
CA GLY A 29 0.11 -21.76 12.02
C GLY A 29 0.91 -20.46 12.15
N LYS A 30 0.94 -19.61 11.12
CA LYS A 30 1.57 -18.28 11.15
C LYS A 30 0.53 -17.16 11.14
N SER A 31 0.75 -16.13 11.93
CA SER A 31 -0.01 -14.87 11.84
C SER A 31 0.70 -13.90 10.92
N TYR A 32 -0.10 -13.11 10.20
CA TYR A 32 0.41 -12.07 9.30
C TYR A 32 -0.32 -10.78 9.58
N GLU A 33 0.44 -9.71 9.74
CA GLU A 33 -0.07 -8.36 9.93
C GLU A 33 0.50 -7.46 8.84
N TYR A 34 -0.22 -6.41 8.50
CA TYR A 34 0.26 -5.41 7.56
C TYR A 34 0.01 -4.00 8.06
N ALA A 35 0.90 -3.10 7.68
CA ALA A 35 0.79 -1.66 7.86
C ALA A 35 1.21 -0.98 6.56
N TYR A 36 0.74 0.22 6.30
CA TYR A 36 1.20 0.99 5.14
C TYR A 36 1.18 2.49 5.38
N TYR A 37 2.14 3.16 4.76
CA TYR A 37 2.25 4.63 4.77
C TYR A 37 2.06 5.15 3.36
N ILE A 38 1.34 6.27 3.26
CA ILE A 38 1.10 6.96 2.01
C ILE A 38 2.02 8.18 1.97
N TYR A 39 2.78 8.28 0.89
CA TYR A 39 3.63 9.42 0.60
C TYR A 39 2.97 10.22 -0.51
N GLN A 40 2.89 11.53 -0.32
CA GLN A 40 2.62 12.51 -1.36
C GLN A 40 3.81 13.46 -1.42
N ASP A 41 4.46 13.59 -2.58
CA ASP A 41 5.63 14.46 -2.78
C ASP A 41 6.68 14.26 -1.68
N ASP A 42 7.04 12.99 -1.47
CA ASP A 42 7.99 12.49 -0.45
C ASP A 42 7.59 12.73 1.02
N GLN A 43 6.41 13.30 1.28
CA GLN A 43 5.89 13.52 2.63
C GLN A 43 4.83 12.48 3.00
N ILE A 44 4.88 11.97 4.23
CA ILE A 44 3.87 11.03 4.71
C ILE A 44 2.57 11.76 5.00
N THR A 45 1.52 11.47 4.24
CA THR A 45 0.18 12.05 4.40
C THR A 45 -0.73 11.19 5.26
N GLU A 46 -0.56 9.86 5.23
CA GLU A 46 -1.40 8.92 5.97
C GLU A 46 -0.58 7.73 6.47
N ARG A 47 -0.96 7.21 7.64
CA ARG A 47 -0.36 6.02 8.26
C ARG A 47 -1.46 5.07 8.73
N ILE A 48 -1.45 3.86 8.19
CA ILE A 48 -2.24 2.76 8.72
C ILE A 48 -1.32 1.83 9.50
N TRP A 49 -1.66 1.65 10.77
CA TRP A 49 -0.93 0.78 11.70
C TRP A 49 -1.25 -0.69 11.46
N TYR A 50 -0.47 -1.55 12.12
CA TYR A 50 -0.57 -3.00 11.94
C TYR A 50 -1.97 -3.52 12.24
N GLN A 51 -2.49 -4.30 11.29
CA GLN A 51 -3.74 -5.03 11.40
C GLN A 51 -3.63 -6.38 10.68
N ASP A 52 -4.54 -7.30 10.98
CA ASP A 52 -4.52 -8.65 10.42
C ASP A 52 -4.56 -8.64 8.89
N ALA A 53 -3.60 -9.31 8.27
CA ALA A 53 -3.52 -9.45 6.82
C ALA A 53 -4.21 -10.73 6.35
N GLN A 54 -4.97 -10.67 5.26
CA GLN A 54 -5.47 -11.85 4.55
C GLN A 54 -4.50 -12.27 3.45
N ALA A 55 -4.77 -13.41 2.79
CA ALA A 55 -3.90 -13.92 1.73
C ALA A 55 -3.84 -12.97 0.51
N ASN A 56 -4.97 -12.33 0.17
CA ASN A 56 -5.03 -11.32 -0.88
C ASN A 56 -5.65 -10.08 -0.26
N MET A 57 -4.94 -8.96 -0.35
CA MET A 57 -5.40 -7.69 0.20
C MET A 57 -5.53 -6.67 -0.91
N ARG A 58 -6.56 -5.84 -0.78
CA ARG A 58 -6.78 -4.68 -1.64
C ARG A 58 -7.20 -3.52 -0.78
N PHE A 59 -6.61 -2.37 -1.03
CA PHE A 59 -7.04 -1.13 -0.40
C PHE A 59 -7.08 -0.01 -1.43
N SER A 60 -7.84 1.03 -1.09
CA SER A 60 -8.00 2.21 -1.94
C SER A 60 -7.95 3.48 -1.11
N VAL A 61 -7.31 4.50 -1.65
CA VAL A 61 -7.12 5.79 -0.97
C VAL A 61 -7.63 6.86 -1.93
N MET A 62 -8.34 7.85 -1.39
CA MET A 62 -8.74 9.01 -2.17
C MET A 62 -7.64 10.07 -2.09
N PRO A 63 -6.88 10.32 -3.17
CA PRO A 63 -5.95 11.44 -3.18
C PRO A 63 -6.71 12.76 -3.14
N ILE A 64 -6.22 13.70 -2.34
CA ILE A 64 -6.84 15.02 -2.15
C ILE A 64 -6.22 16.04 -3.11
N TYR A 65 -4.94 15.88 -3.45
CA TYR A 65 -4.17 16.86 -4.22
C TYR A 65 -3.48 16.19 -5.41
N SER A 66 -3.16 16.98 -6.44
CA SER A 66 -2.23 16.54 -7.50
C SER A 66 -0.83 16.39 -6.91
N GLY A 67 -0.04 15.49 -7.47
CA GLY A 67 1.32 15.27 -7.03
C GLY A 67 1.80 13.86 -7.31
N SER A 68 2.98 13.56 -6.79
CA SER A 68 3.56 12.23 -6.83
C SER A 68 3.11 11.42 -5.61
N TYR A 69 2.72 10.18 -5.82
CA TYR A 69 2.25 9.28 -4.78
C TYR A 69 3.06 7.99 -4.76
N GLN A 70 3.39 7.54 -3.55
CA GLN A 70 3.94 6.22 -3.27
C GLN A 70 3.31 5.63 -2.03
N ILE A 71 3.32 4.31 -1.95
CA ILE A 71 2.90 3.60 -0.74
C ILE A 71 4.04 2.70 -0.30
N ARG A 72 4.40 2.83 0.98
CA ARG A 72 5.32 1.90 1.64
C ARG A 72 4.50 0.84 2.35
N LEU A 73 4.68 -0.41 1.97
CA LEU A 73 3.99 -1.55 2.57
C LEU A 73 4.93 -2.29 3.52
N PHE A 74 4.43 -2.56 4.73
CA PHE A 74 5.12 -3.37 5.73
C PHE A 74 4.29 -4.62 6.01
N ILE A 75 4.91 -5.80 5.94
CA ILE A 75 4.29 -7.06 6.36
C ILE A 75 5.09 -7.67 7.51
N LYS A 76 4.40 -8.12 8.55
CA LYS A 76 4.96 -8.94 9.62
C LYS A 76 4.49 -10.38 9.50
N GLU A 77 5.38 -11.31 9.85
CA GLU A 77 5.06 -12.71 10.10
C GLU A 77 5.41 -13.01 11.56
N ASN A 78 4.43 -13.42 12.37
CA ASN A 78 4.61 -13.68 13.81
C ASN A 78 5.31 -12.52 14.57
N GLY A 79 5.01 -11.27 14.21
CA GLY A 79 5.57 -10.07 14.84
C GLY A 79 6.87 -9.55 14.22
N GLU A 80 7.55 -10.33 13.37
CA GLU A 80 8.79 -9.93 12.70
C GLU A 80 8.51 -9.36 11.31
N ILE A 81 9.14 -8.23 10.96
CA ILE A 81 8.97 -7.62 9.63
C ILE A 81 9.68 -8.48 8.58
N ILE A 82 8.91 -8.99 7.62
CA ILE A 82 9.40 -9.81 6.51
C ILE A 82 9.34 -9.11 5.15
N PHE A 83 8.67 -7.95 5.09
CA PHE A 83 8.51 -7.15 3.88
C PHE A 83 8.44 -5.67 4.26
N ASN A 84 9.21 -4.83 3.59
CA ASN A 84 9.20 -3.38 3.73
C ASN A 84 9.67 -2.77 2.41
N GLU A 85 8.73 -2.51 1.51
CA GLU A 85 9.03 -2.02 0.16
C GLU A 85 8.15 -0.83 -0.20
N LEU A 86 8.68 0.00 -1.11
CA LEU A 86 7.94 1.08 -1.75
C LEU A 86 7.29 0.60 -3.05
N SER A 87 6.13 1.16 -3.36
CA SER A 87 5.51 1.03 -4.67
C SER A 87 6.29 1.80 -5.74
N ASN A 88 5.89 1.59 -7.01
CA ASN A 88 6.16 2.55 -8.06
C ASN A 88 5.71 3.96 -7.66
N LEU A 89 6.46 4.96 -8.11
CA LEU A 89 6.09 6.36 -8.05
C LEU A 89 4.99 6.61 -9.08
N LEU A 90 3.85 7.13 -8.63
CA LEU A 90 2.72 7.44 -9.49
C LEU A 90 2.41 8.94 -9.44
N TRP A 91 2.53 9.60 -10.59
CA TRP A 91 2.10 10.99 -10.73
C TRP A 91 0.62 11.04 -11.06
N ILE A 92 -0.13 11.80 -10.28
CA ILE A 92 -1.55 12.04 -10.52
C ILE A 92 -1.81 13.53 -10.71
N ASP A 93 -2.71 13.83 -11.63
CA ASP A 93 -3.33 15.15 -11.75
C ASP A 93 -4.76 15.04 -11.20
N ALA A 94 -4.93 15.35 -9.92
CA ALA A 94 -6.24 15.40 -9.30
C ALA A 94 -6.86 16.76 -9.63
N ILE A 95 -7.91 16.76 -10.48
CA ILE A 95 -8.68 17.97 -10.74
C ILE A 95 -9.29 18.42 -9.41
N HIS A 96 -8.70 19.44 -8.80
CA HIS A 96 -9.32 20.18 -7.72
C HIS A 96 -10.61 20.77 -8.31
N LYS A 97 -11.76 20.11 -8.08
CA LYS A 97 -13.04 20.79 -8.25
C LYS A 97 -13.07 21.87 -7.18
N LYS A 98 -12.58 23.05 -7.53
CA LYS A 98 -12.98 24.29 -6.87
C LYS A 98 -14.50 24.28 -6.90
N THR A 99 -15.12 23.98 -5.77
CA THR A 99 -16.52 24.33 -5.57
C THR A 99 -16.55 25.85 -5.57
N ASN A 100 -16.94 26.42 -6.72
CA ASN A 100 -17.35 27.83 -6.80
C ASN A 100 -18.62 28.05 -5.98
#